data_AF-A0A7Y7QTE8-F1
#
_entry.id   AF-A0A7Y7QTE8-F1
#
_cell.length_a   1.000
_cell.length_b   1.000
_cell.length_c   1.000
_cell.angle_alpha   90.00
_cell.angle_beta   90.00
_cell.angle_gamma   90.00
#
_symmetry.space_group_name_H-M   'P 1'
#
loop_
_entity.id
_entity.type
_entity.pdbx_description
1 polymer ?
#
loop_
_entity_poly.entity_id
_entity_poly.type
_entity_poly.pdbx_seq_one_letter_code
_entity_poly.pdbx_strand_id
1 'polypeptide(L)'
;MDEATPMTRLAIITELCSGQRIGDCIRMQYGWITAGIMEFTQEKIRKGGVTKDVAVPMHFLWIEELAKLPKKSVTLLYERTGAPFKTTAAIQERLRKLMDKEPVREVLEDLIAR
;
A
#
# COMPACT_ATOMS: atom_id res chain seq x y z
N MET A 1 10.18 2.70 -11.58
CA MET A 1 9.09 3.19 -10.69
C MET A 1 8.32 4.38 -11.28
N ASP A 2 8.83 5.06 -12.32
CA ASP A 2 8.23 6.29 -12.87
C ASP A 2 6.93 6.08 -13.64
N GLU A 3 6.70 4.85 -14.09
CA GLU A 3 5.45 4.47 -14.71
C GLU A 3 4.24 4.40 -13.76
N ALA A 4 4.48 4.28 -12.46
CA ALA A 4 3.42 4.20 -11.46
C ALA A 4 2.90 5.60 -11.11
N THR A 5 1.57 5.75 -11.02
CA THR A 5 1.01 6.97 -10.42
C THR A 5 1.52 7.11 -8.98
N PRO A 6 1.66 8.33 -8.44
CA PRO A 6 2.20 8.52 -7.09
C PRO A 6 1.45 7.72 -6.01
N MET A 7 0.11 7.63 -6.10
CA MET A 7 -0.68 6.83 -5.17
C MET A 7 -0.48 5.31 -5.38
N THR A 8 -0.32 4.85 -6.63
CA THR A 8 0.02 3.44 -6.89
C THR A 8 1.40 3.09 -6.34
N ARG A 9 2.38 3.99 -6.50
CA ARG A 9 3.73 3.83 -5.95
C ARG A 9 3.70 3.76 -4.43
N LEU A 10 2.95 4.66 -3.77
CA LEU A 10 2.76 4.60 -2.32
C LEU A 10 2.10 3.29 -1.88
N ALA A 11 1.11 2.78 -2.62
CA ALA A 11 0.48 1.50 -2.31
C ALA A 11 1.47 0.33 -2.35
N ILE A 12 2.33 0.28 -3.37
CA ILE A 12 3.39 -0.73 -3.49
C ILE A 12 4.37 -0.63 -2.32
N ILE A 13 4.86 0.58 -2.01
CA ILE A 13 5.81 0.79 -0.91
C ILE A 13 5.17 0.46 0.45
N THR A 14 3.91 0.83 0.65
CA THR A 14 3.17 0.51 1.87
C THR A 14 3.05 -1.01 2.05
N GLU A 15 2.68 -1.74 1.00
CA GLU A 15 2.62 -3.20 1.04
C GLU A 15 3.99 -3.85 1.29
N LEU A 16 5.03 -3.41 0.58
CA LEU A 16 6.40 -3.93 0.75
C LEU A 16 6.95 -3.69 2.15
N CYS A 17 6.85 -2.46 2.66
CA CYS A 17 7.44 -2.09 3.94
C CYS A 17 6.65 -2.63 5.13
N SER A 18 5.33 -2.77 5.00
CA SER A 18 4.49 -3.27 6.10
C SER A 18 4.31 -4.78 6.11
N GLY A 19 4.48 -5.45 4.96
CA GLY A 19 4.19 -6.86 4.77
C GLY A 19 2.71 -7.23 4.95
N GLN A 20 1.81 -6.23 4.89
CA GLN A 20 0.39 -6.41 5.16
C GLN A 20 -0.38 -6.69 3.88
N ARG A 21 -1.54 -7.35 4.02
CA ARG A 21 -2.41 -7.59 2.87
C ARG A 21 -2.99 -6.27 2.39
N ILE A 22 -3.24 -6.17 1.08
CA ILE A 22 -3.79 -4.94 0.49
C ILE A 22 -5.08 -4.45 1.18
N GLY A 23 -5.92 -5.35 1.70
CA GLY A 23 -7.11 -4.98 2.49
C GLY A 23 -6.79 -4.24 3.79
N ASP A 24 -5.73 -4.65 4.49
CA ASP A 24 -5.23 -3.95 5.68
C ASP A 24 -4.55 -2.62 5.28
N CYS A 25 -3.77 -2.62 4.18
CA CYS A 25 -3.08 -1.42 3.69
C CYS A 25 -4.03 -0.25 3.38
N ILE A 26 -5.19 -0.52 2.76
CA ILE A 26 -6.16 0.55 2.44
C ILE A 26 -6.85 1.14 3.68
N ARG A 27 -6.79 0.45 4.82
CA ARG A 27 -7.37 0.87 6.08
C ARG A 27 -6.40 1.67 6.96
N MET A 28 -5.09 1.53 6.74
CA MET A 28 -4.06 2.20 7.54
C MET A 28 -4.29 3.71 7.59
N GLN A 29 -4.24 4.28 8.79
CA GLN A 29 -4.53 5.70 9.02
C GLN A 29 -3.31 6.45 9.53
N TYR A 30 -3.23 7.74 9.24
CA TYR A 30 -2.18 8.61 9.80
C TYR A 30 -2.23 8.64 11.33
N GLY A 31 -3.44 8.57 11.91
CA GLY A 31 -3.64 8.56 13.36
C GLY A 31 -3.22 7.27 14.06
N TRP A 32 -2.85 6.22 13.30
CA TRP A 32 -2.34 4.96 13.84
C TRP A 32 -0.82 4.92 13.91
N ILE A 33 -0.16 6.01 13.52
CA ILE A 33 1.30 6.14 13.57
C ILE A 33 1.68 6.84 14.88
N THR A 34 2.28 6.09 15.81
CA THR A 34 2.77 6.61 17.09
C THR A 34 4.27 6.35 17.18
N ALA A 35 5.07 7.40 17.43
CA ALA A 35 6.53 7.30 17.57
C ALA A 35 7.23 6.54 16.43
N GLY A 36 6.74 6.68 15.18
CA GLY A 36 7.29 5.99 14.01
C GLY A 36 6.88 4.51 13.89
N ILE A 37 5.85 4.08 14.62
CA ILE A 37 5.30 2.73 14.57
C ILE A 37 3.83 2.81 14.13
N MET A 38 3.46 2.04 13.11
CA MET A 38 2.08 1.84 12.66
C MET A 38 1.44 0.72 13.46
N GLU A 39 0.43 1.02 14.27
CA GLU A 39 -0.23 0.06 15.16
C GLU A 39 -1.69 -0.14 14.76
N PHE A 40 -2.10 -1.39 14.53
CA PHE A 40 -3.49 -1.70 14.19
C PHE A 40 -3.82 -3.19 14.35
N THR A 41 -5.11 -3.51 14.37
CA THR A 41 -5.63 -4.88 14.31
C THR A 41 -5.91 -5.27 12.86
N GLN A 42 -5.34 -6.40 12.41
CA GLN A 42 -5.61 -6.96 11.09
C GLN A 42 -7.11 -7.27 10.92
N GLU A 43 -7.67 -6.96 9.75
CA GLU A 43 -9.08 -7.18 9.43
C GLU A 43 -9.42 -8.66 9.25
N LYS A 44 -8.54 -9.41 8.59
CA LYS A 44 -8.83 -10.80 8.23
C LYS A 44 -8.87 -11.69 9.48
N ILE A 45 -10.07 -12.16 9.81
CA ILE A 45 -10.31 -13.18 10.82
C ILE A 45 -9.62 -14.48 10.38
N ARG A 46 -8.78 -15.04 11.24
CA ARG A 46 -8.05 -16.29 11.00
C ARG A 46 -8.88 -17.49 11.49
N LYS A 47 -8.40 -18.70 11.17
CA LYS A 47 -8.99 -19.94 11.66
C LYS A 47 -9.07 -19.89 13.20
N GLY A 48 -10.28 -20.07 13.74
CA GLY A 48 -10.55 -19.93 15.18
C GLY A 48 -11.19 -18.60 15.59
N GLY A 49 -11.52 -17.71 14.65
CA GLY A 49 -12.27 -16.49 14.96
C GLY A 49 -11.42 -15.34 15.51
N VAL A 50 -10.09 -15.44 15.42
CA VAL A 50 -9.15 -14.51 16.05
C VAL A 50 -8.53 -13.57 15.02
N THR A 51 -8.47 -12.28 15.35
CA THR A 51 -7.70 -11.24 14.65
C THR A 51 -6.34 -11.05 15.30
N LYS A 52 -5.41 -10.35 14.65
CA LYS A 52 -4.05 -10.15 15.16
C LYS A 52 -3.74 -8.67 15.26
N ASP A 53 -3.29 -8.24 16.43
CA ASP A 53 -2.71 -6.92 16.62
C ASP A 53 -1.27 -6.90 16.13
N VAL A 54 -0.91 -5.83 15.42
CA VAL A 54 0.40 -5.66 14.82
C VAL A 54 0.93 -4.26 15.09
N ALA A 55 2.24 -4.19 15.33
CA ALA A 55 3.01 -2.97 15.44
C ALA A 55 4.12 -3.05 14.39
N VAL A 56 4.11 -2.13 13.43
CA VAL A 56 4.98 -2.15 12.25
C VAL A 56 5.86 -0.91 12.27
N PRO A 57 7.18 -1.04 12.48
CA PRO A 57 8.10 0.09 12.36
C PRO A 57 8.01 0.73 10.98
N MET A 58 7.85 2.05 10.93
CA MET A 58 7.77 2.80 9.68
C MET A 58 9.16 2.89 9.05
N HIS A 59 9.41 2.04 8.05
CA HIS A 59 10.67 2.07 7.30
C HIS A 59 10.90 3.43 6.63
N PHE A 60 12.16 3.88 6.53
CA PHE A 60 12.52 5.22 6.02
C PHE A 60 11.91 5.50 4.64
N LEU A 61 12.01 4.53 3.71
CA LEU A 61 11.43 4.63 2.36
C LEU A 61 9.92 4.89 2.39
N TRP A 62 9.21 4.29 3.35
CA TRP A 62 7.77 4.46 3.49
C TRP A 62 7.42 5.86 3.99
N ILE A 63 8.17 6.35 4.99
CA ILE A 63 8.03 7.72 5.52
C ILE A 63 8.30 8.74 4.42
N GLU A 64 9.39 8.58 3.67
CA GLU A 64 9.77 9.48 2.59
C GLU A 64 8.72 9.50 1.47
N GLU A 65 8.19 8.33 1.09
CA GLU A 65 7.15 8.26 0.06
C GLU A 65 5.84 8.91 0.52
N LEU A 66 5.46 8.72 1.79
CA LEU A 66 4.31 9.39 2.38
C LEU A 66 4.47 10.92 2.37
N ALA A 67 5.67 11.41 2.68
CA ALA A 67 5.94 12.85 2.74
C ALA A 67 5.82 13.56 1.38
N LYS A 68 5.95 12.83 0.26
CA LYS A 68 5.81 13.38 -1.10
C LYS A 68 4.35 13.69 -1.47
N LEU A 69 3.38 13.16 -0.73
CA LEU A 69 1.97 13.25 -1.06
C LEU A 69 1.19 14.13 -0.08
N PRO A 70 0.19 14.89 -0.56
CA PRO A 70 -0.65 15.67 0.33
C PRO A 70 -1.51 14.76 1.20
N LYS A 71 -1.72 15.14 2.46
CA LYS A 71 -2.63 14.42 3.38
C LYS A 71 -4.07 14.83 3.12
N LYS A 72 -4.73 14.19 2.15
CA LYS A 72 -6.13 14.47 1.75
C LYS A 72 -7.18 13.57 2.39
N SER A 73 -6.74 12.58 3.18
CA SER A 73 -7.62 11.59 3.79
C SER A 73 -7.11 11.19 5.17
N VAL A 74 -7.97 10.53 5.94
CA VAL A 74 -7.57 9.90 7.21
C VAL A 74 -6.68 8.67 6.96
N THR A 75 -6.91 7.97 5.84
CA THR A 75 -6.10 6.83 5.41
C THR A 75 -4.86 7.27 4.64
N LEU A 76 -3.82 6.42 4.68
CA LEU A 76 -2.60 6.64 3.89
C LEU A 76 -2.89 6.58 2.39
N LEU A 77 -3.70 5.61 1.99
CA LEU A 77 -4.12 5.38 0.61
C LEU A 77 -5.53 5.91 0.39
N TYR A 78 -5.72 6.70 -0.66
CA TYR A 78 -7.01 7.33 -0.96
C TYR A 78 -7.25 7.50 -2.47
N GLU A 79 -8.52 7.64 -2.84
CA GLU A 79 -8.94 7.89 -4.22
C GLU A 79 -8.60 9.30 -4.69
N ARG A 80 -8.70 9.58 -6.00
CA ARG A 80 -8.38 10.93 -6.52
C ARG A 80 -9.17 12.06 -5.84
N THR A 81 -10.37 11.76 -5.36
CA THR A 81 -11.26 12.68 -4.63
C THR A 81 -10.80 12.98 -3.20
N GLY A 82 -9.83 12.24 -2.66
CA GLY A 82 -9.43 12.28 -1.25
C GLY A 82 -10.22 11.31 -0.36
N ALA A 83 -11.25 10.65 -0.90
CA ALA A 83 -12.01 9.64 -0.15
C ALA A 83 -11.15 8.39 0.13
N PRO A 84 -11.27 7.76 1.30
CA PRO A 84 -10.67 6.46 1.55
C PRO A 84 -11.14 5.42 0.53
N PHE A 85 -10.27 4.47 0.18
CA PHE A 85 -10.68 3.34 -0.63
C PHE A 85 -11.68 2.47 0.13
N LYS A 86 -12.83 2.17 -0.49
CA LYS A 86 -13.84 1.27 0.08
C LYS A 86 -13.51 -0.20 -0.14
N THR A 87 -12.83 -0.49 -1.25
CA THR A 87 -12.46 -1.85 -1.66
C THR A 87 -11.07 -1.83 -2.29
N THR A 88 -10.47 -3.00 -2.42
CA THR A 88 -9.14 -3.17 -3.02
C THR A 88 -9.18 -3.14 -4.55
N ALA A 89 -10.36 -3.21 -5.16
CA ALA A 89 -10.53 -3.37 -6.61
C ALA A 89 -9.87 -2.25 -7.41
N ALA A 90 -10.01 -1.00 -6.96
CA ALA A 90 -9.41 0.15 -7.65
C ALA A 90 -7.88 0.11 -7.65
N ILE A 91 -7.25 -0.34 -6.55
CA ILE A 91 -5.79 -0.47 -6.50
C ILE A 91 -5.33 -1.68 -7.32
N GLN A 92 -6.01 -2.83 -7.19
CA GLN A 92 -5.69 -4.02 -7.98
C GLN A 92 -5.74 -3.73 -9.48
N GLU A 93 -6.77 -3.01 -9.94
CA GLU A 93 -6.91 -2.61 -11.33
C GLU A 93 -5.77 -1.68 -11.78
N ARG A 94 -5.37 -0.72 -10.93
CA ARG A 94 -4.22 0.15 -11.22
C ARG A 94 -2.90 -0.62 -11.28
N LEU A 95 -2.73 -1.64 -10.45
CA LEU A 95 -1.55 -2.50 -10.46
C LEU A 95 -1.52 -3.37 -11.73
N ARG A 96 -2.65 -3.97 -12.14
CA ARG A 96 -2.73 -4.72 -13.40
C ARG A 96 -2.34 -3.84 -14.59
N LYS A 97 -2.94 -2.64 -14.70
CA LYS A 97 -2.59 -1.67 -15.75
C LYS A 97 -1.14 -1.23 -15.73
N LEU A 98 -0.51 -1.16 -14.56
CA LEU A 98 0.91 -0.86 -14.43
C LEU A 98 1.76 -2.03 -14.96
N MET A 99 1.39 -3.26 -14.62
CA MET A 99 2.08 -4.48 -15.09
C MET A 99 1.95 -4.66 -16.61
N ASP A 100 0.87 -4.18 -17.21
CA ASP A 100 0.65 -4.24 -18.67
C ASP A 100 1.49 -3.23 -19.46
N LYS A 101 2.16 -2.28 -18.81
CA LYS A 101 3.01 -1.29 -19.48
C LYS A 101 4.25 -1.96 -20.07
N GLU A 102 4.57 -1.60 -21.31
CA GLU A 102 5.71 -2.14 -22.06
C GLU A 102 7.04 -2.10 -21.27
N PRO A 103 7.45 -0.98 -20.65
CA PRO A 103 8.69 -0.95 -19.87
C PRO A 103 8.70 -1.91 -18.66
N VAL A 104 7.52 -2.25 -18.12
CA VAL A 104 7.41 -3.19 -16.98
C VAL A 104 7.45 -4.63 -17.48
N ARG A 105 6.81 -4.90 -18.62
CA ARG A 105 6.82 -6.23 -19.25
C ARG A 105 8.22 -6.64 -19.69
N GLU A 106 8.98 -5.74 -20.31
CA GLU A 106 10.37 -6.01 -20.73
C GLU A 106 11.24 -6.45 -19.54
N VAL A 107 11.13 -5.75 -18.41
CA VAL A 107 11.85 -6.10 -17.18
C VAL A 107 11.41 -7.46 -16.64
N LEU A 108 10.11 -7.77 -16.69
CA LEU A 108 9.59 -9.05 -16.23
C LEU A 108 10.10 -10.21 -17.11
N GLU A 109 10.11 -10.02 -18.43
CA GLU A 109 10.61 -11.01 -19.38
C GLU A 109 12.13 -11.25 -19.18
N ASP A 110 12.94 -10.21 -18.98
CA ASP A 110 14.37 -10.34 -18.64
C ASP A 110 14.58 -11.08 -17.31
N LEU A 111 13.77 -10.81 -16.29
CA LEU A 111 13.87 -11.50 -15.00
C LEU A 111 13.51 -12.99 -15.08
N ILE A 112 12.56 -13.37 -15.94
CA ILE A 112 12.16 -14.79 -16.14
C ILE A 112 13.22 -15.56 -16.94
N ALA A 113 13.95 -14.87 -17.82
CA ALA A 113 14.99 -15.49 -18.65
C ALA A 113 16.29 -15.80 -17.89
N ARG A 114 16.45 -15.30 -16.65
CA ARG A 114 17.63 -15.50 -15.77
C ARG A 114 17.42 -16.64 -14.79
#